data_AF-A0A5B6YU82-F1
#
_entry.id   AF-A0A5B6YU82-F1
#
_cell.length_a   1.000
_cell.length_b   1.000
_cell.length_c   1.000
_cell.angle_alpha   90.00
_cell.angle_beta   90.00
_cell.angle_gamma   90.00
#
_symmetry.space_group_name_H-M   'P 1'
#
loop_
_entity.id
_entity.type
_entity.pdbx_description
1 polymer ?
#
loop_
_entity_poly.entity_id
_entity_poly.type
_entity_poly.pdbx_seq_one_letter_code
_entity_poly.pdbx_strand_id
1 'polypeptide(L)'
;QYTGEETVYALEVRLPKKGGSRGYAKVQFTTTEDAEYIISLADQTLWYGSSYLQARMDLDITPKLESYVHNLGSMTLYLGCLISREKFSVFWKEANVSVKFGFGLKKLYFFLSYQSVDYKLELSEENIYQIELHLSRGQAARFLLIQLLGAPRIYEKVKDSFSF
;
A
#
# COMPACT_ATOMS: atom_id res chain seq x y z
N GLN A 1 -24.65 -14.42 -3.14
CA GLN A 1 -23.20 -14.72 -3.19
C GLN A 1 -22.95 -15.42 -4.53
N TYR A 2 -21.94 -15.00 -5.31
CA TYR A 2 -21.77 -15.46 -6.71
C TYR A 2 -20.51 -16.31 -6.90
N THR A 3 -19.32 -15.80 -6.57
CA THR A 3 -18.04 -16.52 -6.79
C THR A 3 -17.59 -17.32 -5.58
N GLY A 4 -18.22 -17.19 -4.41
CA GLY A 4 -17.82 -17.88 -3.17
C GLY A 4 -16.82 -17.09 -2.32
N GLU A 5 -16.50 -17.61 -1.14
CA GLU A 5 -15.46 -17.03 -0.27
C GLU A 5 -14.06 -17.25 -0.89
N GLU A 6 -13.09 -16.38 -0.57
CA GLU A 6 -11.69 -16.42 -1.04
C GLU A 6 -11.44 -16.18 -2.54
N THR A 7 -12.47 -15.96 -3.37
CA THR A 7 -12.29 -15.70 -4.81
C THR A 7 -11.89 -14.26 -5.15
N VAL A 8 -11.99 -13.34 -4.20
CA VAL A 8 -11.59 -11.93 -4.38
C VAL A 8 -10.18 -11.76 -3.81
N TYR A 9 -9.23 -11.47 -4.70
CA TYR A 9 -7.85 -11.17 -4.32
C TYR A 9 -7.69 -9.75 -3.80
N ALA A 10 -8.30 -8.76 -4.47
CA ALA A 10 -8.21 -7.36 -4.07
C ALA A 10 -9.50 -6.57 -4.41
N LEU A 11 -9.78 -5.55 -3.60
CA LEU A 11 -10.97 -4.69 -3.73
C LEU A 11 -10.61 -3.22 -3.44
N GLU A 12 -10.88 -2.34 -4.41
CA GLU A 12 -10.78 -0.89 -4.23
C GLU A 12 -12.17 -0.27 -4.44
N VAL A 13 -12.76 0.29 -3.39
CA VAL A 13 -14.06 0.98 -3.47
C VAL A 13 -13.85 2.49 -3.54
N ARG A 14 -14.39 3.12 -4.58
CA ARG A 14 -14.39 4.57 -4.73
C ARG A 14 -15.79 5.12 -4.53
N LEU A 15 -15.93 5.90 -3.47
CA LEU A 15 -17.14 6.66 -3.19
C LEU A 15 -17.30 7.80 -4.21
N PRO A 16 -18.55 8.21 -4.51
CA PRO A 16 -18.78 9.35 -5.39
C PRO A 16 -18.13 10.62 -4.81
N LYS A 17 -17.50 11.42 -5.68
CA LYS A 17 -17.03 12.77 -5.31
C LYS A 17 -18.22 13.70 -5.06
N LYS A 18 -18.03 14.80 -4.33
CA LYS A 18 -19.09 15.80 -4.08
C LYS A 18 -19.82 16.16 -5.38
N GLY A 19 -21.12 15.86 -5.45
CA GLY A 19 -21.99 16.10 -6.61
C GLY A 19 -22.20 14.88 -7.54
N GLY A 20 -21.50 13.76 -7.33
CA GLY A 20 -21.71 12.52 -8.06
C GLY A 20 -22.74 11.61 -7.38
N SER A 21 -23.50 10.85 -8.18
CA SER A 21 -24.58 9.98 -7.69
C SER A 21 -24.18 8.51 -7.51
N ARG A 22 -23.05 8.07 -8.06
CA ARG A 22 -22.66 6.65 -8.09
C ARG A 22 -21.19 6.44 -7.76
N GLY A 23 -20.92 5.56 -6.80
CA GLY A 23 -19.58 5.01 -6.57
C GLY A 23 -19.27 3.91 -7.57
N TYR A 24 -18.01 3.47 -7.58
CA TYR A 24 -17.61 2.27 -8.31
C TYR A 24 -16.61 1.47 -7.48
N ALA A 25 -16.50 0.19 -7.78
CA ALA A 25 -15.49 -0.68 -7.21
C ALA A 25 -14.61 -1.25 -8.33
N LYS A 26 -13.33 -1.47 -8.02
CA LYS A 26 -12.44 -2.32 -8.80
C LYS A 26 -12.24 -3.61 -8.01
N VAL A 27 -12.53 -4.74 -8.64
CA VAL A 27 -12.41 -6.06 -8.03
C VAL A 27 -11.41 -6.85 -8.85
N GLN A 28 -10.40 -7.41 -8.20
CA GLN A 28 -9.50 -8.38 -8.78
C GLN A 28 -9.84 -9.75 -8.20
N PHE A 29 -10.16 -10.69 -9.09
CA PHE A 29 -10.42 -12.07 -8.72
C PHE A 29 -9.13 -12.89 -8.71
N THR A 30 -9.14 -14.00 -7.98
CA THR A 30 -8.03 -14.97 -7.95
C THR A 30 -7.88 -15.71 -9.27
N THR A 31 -8.97 -15.91 -9.99
CA THR A 31 -9.02 -16.58 -11.30
C THR A 31 -9.67 -15.69 -12.34
N THR A 32 -9.35 -15.93 -13.62
CA THR A 32 -9.97 -15.19 -14.73
C THR A 32 -11.42 -15.63 -14.91
N GLU A 33 -11.70 -16.91 -14.66
CA GLU A 33 -13.02 -17.52 -14.75
C GLU A 33 -14.03 -16.85 -13.82
N ASP A 34 -13.64 -16.53 -12.59
CA ASP A 34 -14.49 -15.80 -11.64
C ASP A 34 -14.81 -14.38 -12.13
N ALA A 35 -13.84 -13.70 -12.75
CA ALA A 35 -14.04 -12.38 -13.32
C ALA A 35 -15.00 -12.43 -14.51
N GLU A 36 -14.77 -13.36 -15.45
CA GLU A 36 -15.63 -13.58 -16.61
C GLU A 36 -17.07 -13.95 -16.19
N TYR A 37 -17.23 -14.77 -15.15
CA TYR A 37 -18.53 -15.12 -14.60
C TYR A 37 -19.30 -13.89 -14.13
N ILE A 38 -18.66 -12.99 -13.37
CA ILE A 38 -19.29 -11.74 -12.92
C ILE A 38 -19.64 -10.81 -14.07
N ILE A 39 -18.78 -10.72 -15.11
CA ILE A 39 -19.09 -9.95 -16.31
C ILE A 39 -20.32 -10.49 -17.01
N SER A 40 -20.41 -11.82 -17.19
CA SER A 40 -21.56 -12.46 -17.82
C SER A 40 -22.86 -12.20 -17.06
N LEU A 41 -22.81 -12.15 -15.73
CA LEU A 41 -23.96 -11.82 -14.89
C LEU A 41 -24.35 -10.34 -15.02
N ALA A 42 -23.38 -9.44 -15.13
CA ALA A 42 -23.64 -8.01 -15.30
C ALA A 42 -24.32 -7.71 -16.65
N ASP A 43 -23.92 -8.42 -17.71
CA ASP A 43 -24.57 -8.31 -19.04
C ASP A 43 -26.03 -8.79 -19.02
N GLN A 44 -26.36 -9.75 -18.16
CA GLN A 44 -27.72 -10.28 -17.98
C GLN A 44 -28.57 -9.52 -16.95
N THR A 45 -28.07 -8.42 -16.39
CA THR A 45 -28.65 -7.62 -15.29
C THR A 45 -28.33 -8.16 -13.89
N LEU A 46 -27.16 -7.78 -13.37
CA LEU A 46 -26.75 -8.06 -12.00
C LEU A 46 -27.38 -7.05 -11.03
N TRP A 47 -28.12 -7.51 -10.02
CA TRP A 47 -28.76 -6.66 -9.02
C TRP A 47 -28.08 -6.73 -7.66
N TYR A 48 -27.96 -5.57 -7.00
CA TYR A 48 -27.59 -5.47 -5.59
C TYR A 48 -28.55 -4.50 -4.88
N GLY A 49 -29.40 -5.05 -4.02
CA GLY A 49 -30.49 -4.30 -3.40
C GLY A 49 -31.43 -3.73 -4.47
N SER A 50 -31.61 -2.41 -4.47
CA SER A 50 -32.44 -1.69 -5.45
C SER A 50 -31.66 -1.09 -6.63
N SER A 51 -30.38 -1.44 -6.78
CA SER A 51 -29.51 -0.92 -7.84
C SER A 51 -29.03 -2.04 -8.75
N TYR A 52 -29.08 -1.81 -10.06
CA TYR A 52 -28.39 -2.68 -11.01
C TYR A 52 -26.90 -2.30 -11.07
N LEU A 53 -26.05 -3.31 -11.14
CA LEU A 53 -24.61 -3.17 -11.25
C LEU A 53 -24.21 -3.32 -12.72
N GLN A 54 -23.32 -2.44 -13.16
CA GLN A 54 -22.63 -2.58 -14.44
C GLN A 54 -21.20 -2.97 -14.15
N ALA A 55 -20.71 -4.00 -14.85
CA ALA A 55 -19.34 -4.45 -14.77
C ALA A 55 -18.74 -4.46 -16.18
N ARG A 56 -17.44 -4.18 -16.26
CA ARG A 56 -16.68 -4.27 -17.50
C ARG A 56 -15.34 -4.88 -17.19
N MET A 57 -14.89 -5.81 -18.03
CA MET A 57 -13.55 -6.35 -17.93
C MET A 57 -12.58 -5.30 -18.45
N ASP A 58 -11.57 -4.98 -17.63
CA ASP A 58 -10.53 -4.04 -18.01
C ASP A 58 -9.28 -4.87 -18.29
N LEU A 59 -9.11 -5.23 -19.56
CA LEU A 59 -7.99 -6.06 -20.07
C LEU A 59 -6.64 -5.34 -19.99
N ASP A 60 -6.66 -4.01 -19.79
CA ASP A 60 -5.48 -3.18 -19.58
C ASP A 60 -5.23 -2.90 -18.09
N ILE A 61 -5.93 -3.62 -17.21
CA ILE A 61 -5.38 -3.96 -15.90
C ILE A 61 -4.26 -4.97 -16.17
N THR A 62 -3.14 -4.48 -16.72
CA THR A 62 -1.83 -4.86 -16.17
C THR A 62 -2.07 -4.91 -14.67
N PRO A 63 -1.75 -5.98 -13.94
CA PRO A 63 -1.98 -6.03 -12.51
C PRO A 63 -1.34 -4.78 -11.91
N LYS A 64 -2.14 -3.73 -11.76
CA LYS A 64 -1.86 -2.56 -10.95
C LYS A 64 -2.21 -2.95 -9.54
N LEU A 65 -1.93 -4.21 -9.21
CA LEU A 65 -1.26 -4.49 -8.00
C LEU A 65 -0.10 -3.49 -7.95
N GLU A 66 -0.18 -2.66 -6.94
CA GLU A 66 0.98 -2.23 -6.18
C GLU A 66 1.75 -3.50 -5.77
N SER A 67 2.25 -4.27 -6.74
CA SER A 67 3.22 -5.30 -6.54
C SER A 67 4.39 -4.48 -6.04
N TYR A 68 4.60 -4.58 -4.74
CA TYR A 68 5.82 -4.14 -4.15
C TYR A 68 6.93 -4.90 -4.89
N VAL A 69 7.45 -4.30 -5.96
CA VAL A 69 8.47 -4.92 -6.80
C VAL A 69 9.70 -5.24 -5.94
N HIS A 70 9.85 -4.47 -4.86
CA HIS A 70 10.89 -4.65 -3.88
C HIS A 70 10.28 -4.69 -2.48
N ASN A 71 10.55 -5.79 -1.78
CA ASN A 71 10.30 -5.95 -0.35
C ASN A 71 11.66 -6.17 0.31
N LEU A 72 12.07 -5.20 1.13
CA LEU A 72 13.25 -5.32 1.95
C LEU A 72 12.80 -5.59 3.38
N GLY A 73 12.92 -6.85 3.77
CA GLY A 73 12.54 -7.33 5.10
C GLY A 73 13.61 -7.08 6.16
N SER A 74 13.18 -7.07 7.42
CA SER A 74 14.05 -7.10 8.60
C SER A 74 15.03 -5.94 8.72
N MET A 75 14.61 -4.73 8.34
CA MET A 75 15.40 -3.52 8.56
C MET A 75 15.14 -2.90 9.92
N THR A 76 16.11 -2.10 10.38
CA THR A 76 15.90 -1.21 11.52
C THR A 76 15.61 0.19 11.00
N LEU A 77 14.43 0.71 11.34
CA LEU A 77 14.04 2.08 11.04
C LEU A 77 14.49 2.99 12.18
N TYR A 78 15.17 4.09 11.84
CA TYR A 78 15.58 5.11 12.78
C TYR A 78 14.86 6.42 12.44
N LEU A 79 14.09 6.95 13.38
CA LEU A 79 13.46 8.26 13.28
C LEU A 79 14.20 9.25 14.17
N GLY A 80 14.50 10.42 13.63
CA GLY A 80 15.41 11.37 14.27
C GLY A 80 15.60 12.65 13.47
N CYS A 81 16.59 13.44 13.85
CA CYS A 81 17.00 14.64 13.14
C CYS A 81 18.52 14.67 12.90
N LEU A 82 18.90 15.27 11.78
CA LEU A 82 20.30 15.53 11.47
C LEU A 82 20.75 16.78 12.24
N ILE A 83 21.67 16.62 13.20
CA ILE A 83 22.22 17.73 14.02
C ILE A 83 23.47 18.32 13.36
N SER A 84 24.22 17.52 12.62
CA SER A 84 25.32 17.97 11.76
C SER A 84 25.49 17.00 10.58
N ARG A 85 26.33 17.34 9.60
CA ARG A 85 26.56 16.50 8.40
C ARG A 85 26.89 15.03 8.71
N GLU A 86 27.50 14.76 9.87
CA GLU A 86 27.94 13.42 10.27
C GLU A 86 27.24 12.93 11.55
N LYS A 87 26.30 13.71 12.10
CA LYS A 87 25.65 13.39 13.38
C LYS A 87 24.14 13.37 13.24
N PHE A 88 23.58 12.17 13.34
CA PHE A 88 22.15 11.93 13.40
C PHE A 88 21.72 11.62 14.83
N SER A 89 20.74 12.36 15.34
CA SER A 89 20.13 12.11 16.65
C SER A 89 18.86 11.31 16.49
N VAL A 90 18.84 10.11 17.07
CA VAL A 90 17.71 9.19 17.01
C VAL A 90 16.74 9.49 18.16
N PHE A 91 15.47 9.71 17.85
CA PHE A 91 14.39 9.84 18.83
C PHE A 91 13.66 8.53 19.06
N TRP A 92 13.52 7.73 17.99
CA TRP A 92 12.82 6.46 18.02
C TRP A 92 13.45 5.49 17.03
N LYS A 93 13.43 4.20 17.37
CA LYS A 93 13.91 3.14 16.50
C LYS A 93 13.03 1.90 16.63
N GLU A 94 12.88 1.17 15.54
CA GLU A 94 12.16 -0.10 15.53
C GLU A 94 12.85 -1.09 14.61
N ALA A 95 12.90 -2.34 15.05
CA ALA A 95 13.50 -3.43 14.28
C ALA A 95 12.42 -4.18 13.49
N ASN A 96 12.84 -5.12 12.65
CA ASN A 96 11.93 -5.98 11.88
C ASN A 96 10.94 -5.22 10.99
N VAL A 97 11.33 -4.03 10.53
CA VAL A 97 10.52 -3.22 9.64
C VAL A 97 10.62 -3.78 8.22
N SER A 98 9.48 -4.05 7.59
CA SER A 98 9.40 -4.41 6.17
C SER A 98 9.16 -3.15 5.37
N VAL A 99 10.05 -2.87 4.42
CA VAL A 99 9.93 -1.73 3.52
C VAL A 99 9.55 -2.22 2.16
N LYS A 100 8.48 -1.66 1.62
CA LYS A 100 7.93 -2.07 0.35
C LYS A 100 7.80 -0.88 -0.60
N PHE A 101 8.25 -1.07 -1.83
CA PHE A 101 8.25 -0.06 -2.89
C PHE A 101 8.27 -0.74 -4.27
N GLY A 102 7.99 0.02 -5.34
CA GLY A 102 7.92 -0.57 -6.68
C GLY A 102 7.90 0.47 -7.79
N PHE A 103 8.26 0.05 -9.00
CA PHE A 103 8.23 0.91 -10.18
C PHE A 103 6.79 1.39 -10.44
N GLY A 104 6.61 2.71 -10.52
CA GLY A 104 5.29 3.34 -10.66
C GLY A 104 4.57 3.65 -9.35
N LEU A 105 5.06 3.14 -8.21
CA LEU A 105 4.61 3.58 -6.89
C LEU A 105 5.39 4.85 -6.51
N LYS A 106 4.72 5.99 -6.51
CA LYS A 106 5.26 7.27 -6.00
C LYS A 106 5.31 7.30 -4.46
N LYS A 107 5.44 6.13 -3.82
CA LYS A 107 5.30 5.94 -2.39
C LYS A 107 6.22 4.85 -1.87
N LEU A 108 6.77 5.07 -0.69
CA LEU A 108 7.44 4.08 0.14
C LEU A 108 6.50 3.69 1.29
N TYR A 109 6.42 2.40 1.57
CA TYR A 109 5.61 1.88 2.66
C TYR A 109 6.49 1.15 3.66
N PHE A 110 6.34 1.49 4.94
CA PHE A 110 7.04 0.83 6.04
C PHE A 110 6.00 0.14 6.90
N PHE A 111 6.15 -1.17 7.07
CA PHE A 111 5.30 -2.01 7.88
C PHE A 111 6.06 -2.45 9.12
N LEU A 112 5.47 -2.24 10.29
CA LEU A 112 6.09 -2.53 11.58
C LEU A 112 5.02 -2.90 12.60
N SER A 113 5.42 -3.65 13.63
CA SER A 113 4.56 -3.94 14.77
C SER A 113 5.11 -3.24 16.00
N TYR A 114 4.27 -2.46 16.68
CA TYR A 114 4.63 -1.74 17.89
C TYR A 114 3.55 -1.94 18.96
N GLN A 115 3.95 -2.37 20.16
CA GLN A 115 3.04 -2.68 21.27
C GLN A 115 1.89 -3.64 20.88
N SER A 116 2.22 -4.69 20.12
CA SER A 116 1.27 -5.69 19.62
C SER A 116 0.20 -5.16 18.66
N VAL A 117 0.44 -3.99 18.08
CA VAL A 117 -0.40 -3.40 17.03
C VAL A 117 0.46 -3.22 15.78
N ASP A 118 -0.07 -3.61 14.64
CA ASP A 118 0.63 -3.40 13.38
C ASP A 118 0.34 -1.98 12.86
N TYR A 119 1.36 -1.36 12.26
CA TYR A 119 1.29 -0.05 11.64
C TYR A 119 1.83 -0.06 10.21
N LYS A 120 1.28 0.85 9.40
CA LYS A 120 1.79 1.21 8.07
C LYS A 120 2.14 2.70 8.07
N LEU A 121 3.41 3.01 7.83
CA LEU A 121 3.87 4.36 7.51
C LEU A 121 3.93 4.51 5.99
N GLU A 122 3.22 5.50 5.45
CA GLU A 122 3.22 5.83 4.03
C GLU A 122 3.97 7.13 3.79
N LEU A 123 4.96 7.08 2.90
CA LEU A 123 5.75 8.24 2.51
C LEU A 123 5.67 8.44 1.00
N SER A 124 4.96 9.48 0.57
CA SER A 124 4.90 9.90 -0.83
C SER A 124 6.20 10.57 -1.29
N GLU A 125 6.53 10.43 -2.58
CA GLU A 125 7.67 11.09 -3.24
C GLU A 125 7.69 12.61 -3.02
N GLU A 126 6.51 13.25 -3.06
CA GLU A 126 6.35 14.70 -2.80
C GLU A 126 6.78 15.14 -1.39
N ASN A 127 6.82 14.20 -0.44
CA ASN A 127 7.25 14.45 0.94
C ASN A 127 8.73 14.09 1.16
N ILE A 128 9.45 13.65 0.14
CA ILE A 128 10.88 13.30 0.21
C ILE A 128 11.69 14.48 -0.34
N TYR A 129 12.58 15.01 0.48
CA TYR A 129 13.53 16.03 0.05
C TYR A 129 14.69 15.39 -0.73
N GLN A 130 15.34 14.40 -0.13
CA GLN A 130 16.41 13.64 -0.77
C GLN A 130 16.64 12.31 -0.06
N ILE A 131 17.29 11.39 -0.77
CA ILE A 131 17.70 10.07 -0.26
C ILE A 131 19.21 9.93 -0.46
N GLU A 132 19.94 9.65 0.61
CA GLU A 132 21.39 9.51 0.60
C GLU A 132 21.80 8.13 1.14
N LEU A 133 22.72 7.46 0.44
CA LEU A 133 23.36 6.25 0.95
C LEU A 133 24.58 6.65 1.78
N HIS A 134 24.51 6.41 3.08
CA HIS A 134 25.61 6.64 4.01
C HIS A 134 26.38 5.34 4.25
N LEU A 135 27.68 5.39 3.96
CA LEU A 135 28.63 4.32 4.23
C LEU A 135 29.53 4.78 5.37
N SER A 136 29.38 4.20 6.56
CA SER A 136 30.23 4.53 7.69
C SER A 136 31.66 4.04 7.42
N ARG A 137 32.63 4.95 7.33
CA ARG A 137 34.04 4.61 7.09
C ARG A 137 34.52 3.62 8.16
N GLY A 138 34.87 2.40 7.75
CA GLY A 138 35.37 1.34 8.63
C GLY A 138 34.31 0.41 9.23
N GLN A 139 33.02 0.62 8.96
CA GLN A 139 31.96 -0.33 9.34
C GLN A 139 31.26 -0.87 8.07
N ALA A 140 30.89 -2.16 8.09
CA ALA A 140 30.13 -2.78 7.01
C ALA A 140 28.66 -2.32 6.95
N ALA A 141 28.22 -1.53 7.93
CA ALA A 141 26.86 -1.02 8.02
C ALA A 141 26.60 0.04 6.94
N ARG A 142 25.56 -0.20 6.15
CA ARG A 142 25.05 0.74 5.14
C ARG A 142 23.74 1.32 5.65
N PHE A 143 23.61 2.64 5.62
CA PHE A 143 22.40 3.34 6.04
C PHE A 143 21.81 4.09 4.85
N LEU A 144 20.49 4.02 4.70
CA LEU A 144 19.77 4.86 3.77
C LEU A 144 19.13 6.01 4.57
N LEU A 145 19.65 7.22 4.39
CA LEU A 145 19.10 8.41 5.00
C LEU A 145 18.03 9.00 4.08
N ILE A 146 16.78 9.01 4.53
CA ILE A 146 15.66 9.63 3.82
C ILE A 146 15.35 10.94 4.54
N GLN A 147 15.58 12.06 3.87
CA GLN A 147 15.27 13.39 4.38
C GLN A 147 13.89 13.81 3.88
N LEU A 148 13.07 14.34 4.78
CA LEU A 148 11.65 14.58 4.52
C LEU A 148 11.35 16.07 4.39
N LEU A 149 10.48 16.43 3.44
CA LEU A 149 9.80 17.73 3.35
C LEU A 149 8.53 17.76 4.20
N GLY A 150 7.87 16.61 4.35
CA GLY A 150 6.60 16.46 5.07
C GLY A 150 6.55 15.18 5.90
N ALA A 151 5.67 15.16 6.89
CA ALA A 151 5.49 13.99 7.75
C ALA A 151 4.88 12.80 6.97
N PRO A 152 5.29 11.56 7.28
CA PRO A 152 4.63 10.37 6.74
C PRO A 152 3.21 10.24 7.29
N ARG A 153 2.33 9.60 6.53
CA ARG A 153 0.99 9.23 7.02
C ARG A 153 1.11 7.93 7.81
N ILE A 154 0.46 7.88 8.97
CA ILE A 154 0.51 6.73 9.87
C ILE A 154 -0.86 6.08 9.89
N TYR A 155 -0.92 4.78 9.61
CA TYR A 155 -2.13 3.98 9.67
C TYR A 155 -1.93 2.86 10.69
N GLU A 156 -2.95 2.66 11.52
CA GLU A 156 -3.04 1.55 12.47
C GLU A 156 -3.89 0.43 11.86
N LYS A 157 -3.48 -0.82 12.03
CA LYS A 157 -4.30 -1.96 11.61
C LYS A 157 -5.49 -2.12 12.55
N VAL A 158 -6.70 -2.11 12.01
CA VAL A 158 -7.89 -2.46 12.79
C VAL A 158 -7.89 -3.97 13.04
N LYS A 159 -8.26 -4.39 14.25
CA LYS A 159 -8.46 -5.81 14.58
C LYS A 159 -9.42 -6.44 13.55
N ASP A 160 -9.08 -7.63 13.10
CA ASP A 160 -9.83 -8.43 12.11
C ASP A 160 -9.70 -8.00 10.63
N SER A 161 -8.79 -7.09 10.27
CA SER A 161 -8.48 -6.85 8.85
C SER A 161 -7.52 -7.90 8.28
N PHE A 162 -7.89 -8.50 7.15
CA PHE A 162 -7.03 -9.45 6.41
C PHE A 162 -5.83 -8.77 5.72
N SER A 163 -5.87 -7.45 5.56
CA SER A 163 -4.84 -6.68 4.87
C SER A 163 -4.58 -5.31 5.49
N PHE A 164 -3.48 -4.70 5.04
CA PHE A 164 -3.11 -3.30 5.19
C PHE A 164 -3.23 -2.55 3.87
#